data_AF-A0A3L9IC49-F1
#
_entry.id   AF-A0A3L9IC49-F1
#
_cell.length_a   1.000
_cell.length_b   1.000
_cell.length_c   1.000
_cell.angle_alpha   90.00
_cell.angle_beta   90.00
_cell.angle_gamma   90.00
#
_symmetry.space_group_name_H-M   'P 1'
#
loop_
_entity.id
_entity.type
_entity.pdbx_description
1 polymer ?
#
loop_
_entity_poly.entity_id
_entity_poly.type
_entity_poly.pdbx_seq_one_letter_code
_entity_poly.pdbx_strand_id
1 'polypeptide(L)' 'MEMLSGAEMVVRSLIDQGVKQVFGYPGGAVLDIYDALHTVGGI' A
#
# COMPACT_ATOMS: atom_id res chain seq x y z
N MET A 1 2.49 -11.49 16.04
CA MET A 1 2.76 -11.24 14.60
C MET A 1 1.44 -10.78 14.01
N GLU A 2 1.39 -9.56 13.53
CA GLU A 2 0.19 -9.02 12.87
C GLU A 2 0.04 -9.74 11.52
N MET A 3 -1.15 -10.27 11.20
CA MET A 3 -1.40 -10.88 9.90
C MET A 3 -1.77 -9.77 8.92
N LEU A 4 -0.94 -9.58 7.90
CA LEU A 4 -1.15 -8.62 6.82
C LEU A 4 -1.47 -9.36 5.52
N SER A 5 -2.35 -8.79 4.71
CA SER A 5 -2.50 -9.14 3.31
C SER A 5 -1.26 -8.76 2.50
N GLY A 6 -1.11 -9.31 1.29
CA GLY A 6 0.01 -8.96 0.40
C GLY A 6 0.07 -7.46 0.08
N ALA A 7 -1.08 -6.83 -0.14
CA ALA A 7 -1.19 -5.40 -0.41
C ALA A 7 -0.71 -4.55 0.78
N GLU A 8 -1.13 -4.89 2.00
CA GLU A 8 -0.71 -4.21 3.22
C GLU A 8 0.79 -4.38 3.48
N MET A 9 1.35 -5.56 3.18
CA MET A 9 2.80 -5.79 3.28
C MET A 9 3.60 -4.87 2.33
N VAL A 10 3.11 -4.68 1.10
CA VAL A 10 3.73 -3.76 0.14
C VAL A 10 3.67 -2.33 0.69
N VAL A 11 2.49 -1.86 1.12
CA VAL A 11 2.33 -0.50 1.66
C VAL A 11 3.20 -0.28 2.89
N ARG A 12 3.25 -1.27 3.80
CA ARG A 12 4.11 -1.19 4.99
C ARG A 12 5.59 -1.05 4.62
N SER A 13 6.05 -1.80 3.62
CA SER A 13 7.43 -1.69 3.15
C SER A 13 7.77 -0.29 2.64
N LEU A 14 6.83 0.38 1.95
CA LEU A 14 7.02 1.75 1.45
C LEU A 14 7.13 2.74 2.60
N ILE A 15 6.28 2.62 3.62
CA ILE A 15 6.32 3.45 4.85
C ILE A 15 7.65 3.25 5.58
N ASP A 16 8.07 2.00 5.78
CA ASP A 16 9.30 1.67 6.49
C ASP A 16 10.56 2.20 5.75
N GLN A 17 10.50 2.29 4.41
CA GLN A 17 11.53 2.94 3.59
C GLN A 17 11.39 4.47 3.51
N GLY A 18 10.43 5.06 4.22
CA GLY A 18 10.24 6.51 4.29
C GLY A 18 9.64 7.14 3.04
N VAL A 19 9.03 6.35 2.14
CA VAL A 19 8.36 6.86 0.94
C VAL A 19 7.18 7.74 1.35
N LYS A 20 7.07 8.94 0.74
CA LYS A 20 6.04 9.93 1.07
C LYS A 20 5.00 10.14 -0.02
N GLN A 21 5.32 9.78 -1.26
CA GLN A 21 4.44 9.94 -2.42
C GLN A 21 4.63 8.75 -3.35
N VAL A 22 3.53 8.20 -3.83
CA VAL A 22 3.50 7.11 -4.80
C VAL A 22 2.62 7.56 -5.96
N PHE A 23 3.15 7.48 -7.17
CA PHE A 23 2.39 7.71 -8.39
C PHE A 23 2.01 6.37 -8.99
N GLY A 24 0.81 6.26 -9.55
CA GLY A 24 0.39 5.05 -10.24
C GLY A 24 -0.86 5.31 -11.06
N TYR A 25 -1.15 4.36 -11.93
CA TYR A 25 -2.38 4.33 -12.71
C TYR A 25 -3.27 3.17 -12.20
N PRO A 26 -4.49 3.46 -11.71
CA PRO A 26 -5.35 2.44 -11.14
C PRO A 26 -5.83 1.44 -12.19
N GLY A 27 -6.03 0.19 -11.77
CA GLY A 27 -6.55 -0.88 -12.61
C GLY A 27 -6.92 -2.11 -11.78
N GLY A 28 -7.79 -2.97 -12.31
CA GLY A 28 -8.39 -4.08 -11.54
C GLY A 28 -7.40 -5.02 -10.86
N ALA A 29 -6.23 -5.24 -11.46
CA ALA A 29 -5.19 -6.11 -10.92
C ALA A 29 -4.42 -5.54 -9.72
N VAL A 30 -4.57 -4.24 -9.43
CA VAL A 30 -3.83 -3.54 -8.36
C VAL A 30 -4.73 -2.77 -7.41
N LEU A 31 -6.06 -2.93 -7.51
CA LEU A 31 -7.02 -2.19 -6.68
C LEU A 31 -6.81 -2.41 -5.19
N ASP A 32 -6.47 -3.63 -4.78
CA ASP A 32 -6.15 -4.00 -3.40
C ASP A 32 -4.96 -3.20 -2.83
N ILE A 33 -3.96 -2.87 -3.65
CA ILE A 33 -2.85 -2.00 -3.24
C ILE A 33 -3.33 -0.56 -3.03
N TYR A 34 -4.21 -0.05 -3.89
CA TYR A 34 -4.80 1.28 -3.72
C TYR A 34 -5.68 1.36 -2.47
N ASP A 35 -6.48 0.34 -2.20
CA ASP A 35 -7.28 0.23 -0.97
C ASP A 35 -6.37 0.23 0.28
N ALA A 36 -5.25 -0.51 0.22
CA ALA A 36 -4.26 -0.54 1.29
C ALA A 36 -3.53 0.81 1.48
N LEU A 37 -3.23 1.53 0.40
CA LEU A 37 -2.63 2.88 0.48
C LEU A 37 -3.56 3.85 1.23
N HIS A 38 -4.87 3.80 0.96
CA HIS A 38 -5.86 4.66 1.62
C HIS A 38 -6.13 4.28 3.08
N THR A 39 -6.04 3.00 3.44
CA THR A 39 -6.37 2.51 4.79
C THR A 39 -5.18 2.45 5.74
N VAL A 40 -4.01 2.04 5.26
CA VAL A 40 -2.78 1.85 6.05
C VAL A 40 -1.77 2.97 5.82
N GLY A 41 -1.58 3.35 4.55
CA GLY A 41 -0.57 4.34 4.14
C GLY A 41 -0.92 5.77 4.53
N GLY A 42 -2.21 6.12 4.46
CA GLY A 42 -2.69 7.49 4.68
C GLY A 42 -2.07 8.51 3.72
N ILE A 43 -1.60 8.04 2.55
CA ILE A 43 -0.97 8.82 1.48
C ILE A 43 -1.83 8.79 0.23
#